data_AF-A0A2V8NBV9-F1
#
_entry.id   AF-A0A2V8NBV9-F1
#
_cell.length_a   1.000
_cell.length_b   1.000
_cell.length_c   1.000
_cell.angle_alpha   90.00
_cell.angle_beta   90.00
_cell.angle_gamma   90.00
#
_symmetry.space_group_name_H-M   'P 1'
#
loop_
_entity.id
_entity.type
_entity.pdbx_description
1 polymer ?
#
loop_
_entity_poly.entity_id
_entity_poly.type
_entity_poly.pdbx_seq_one_letter_code
_entity_poly.pdbx_strand_id
1 'polypeptide(L)'
;MFSRTGSAVSFANVRSKLAALTGIAVFLWMTDFIHQLSPSMIGLSVGLCALVPGLRLLDPDDLRKINFSAIWFTAAALSMSRVLTETKGLDILTGAMMSWMQTFITNPLASTITLYWTAFVYHLFLANETAMLSTSLPVVLKYFMGQGFDPLPVGMIWTFAAGGKIFAYQSAPLIVGYSFGYFEAKDLLKVGFILTVVESIILLLLVPFYWPLVGIV
;
A
#
# COMPACT_ATOMS: atom_id res chain seq x y z
N MET A 1 40.04 8.54 26.46
CA MET A 1 40.02 10.01 26.63
C MET A 1 40.13 10.64 25.25
N PHE A 2 39.01 10.81 24.55
CA PHE A 2 38.92 11.62 23.33
C PHE A 2 37.85 12.70 23.58
N SER A 3 38.25 13.95 23.44
CA SER A 3 37.55 15.15 23.89
C SER A 3 36.26 15.40 23.12
N ARG A 4 35.13 15.42 23.84
CA ARG A 4 33.79 15.80 23.36
C ARG A 4 33.60 17.33 23.27
N THR A 5 34.46 18.04 22.55
CA THR A 5 34.34 19.50 22.33
C THR A 5 34.13 19.89 20.86
N GLY A 6 34.07 18.93 19.92
CA GLY A 6 33.72 19.15 18.50
C GLY A 6 32.31 18.70 18.09
N SER A 7 31.44 18.36 19.05
CA SER A 7 30.22 17.57 18.80
C SER A 7 29.11 18.32 18.05
N ALA A 8 28.80 19.57 18.35
CA ALA A 8 27.61 20.22 17.79
C ALA A 8 27.71 20.50 16.27
N VAL A 9 28.86 20.99 15.79
CA VAL A 9 29.08 21.32 14.36
C VAL A 9 29.20 20.06 13.50
N SER A 10 29.84 19.02 14.03
CA SER A 10 29.93 17.72 13.35
C SER A 10 28.56 17.05 13.18
N PHE A 11 27.73 17.06 14.24
CA PHE A 11 26.36 16.56 14.17
C PHE A 11 25.47 17.38 13.23
N ALA A 12 25.60 18.72 13.22
CA ALA A 12 24.86 19.58 12.30
C ALA A 12 25.22 19.29 10.82
N ASN A 13 26.50 19.05 10.52
CA ASN A 13 26.96 18.72 9.19
C ASN A 13 26.47 17.34 8.72
N VAL A 14 26.49 16.32 9.58
CA VAL A 14 25.94 14.99 9.27
C VAL A 14 24.43 15.08 9.05
N ARG A 15 23.71 15.81 9.91
CA ARG A 15 22.27 16.03 9.78
C ARG A 15 21.91 16.74 8.47
N SER A 16 22.66 17.77 8.09
CA SER A 16 22.45 18.49 6.83
C SER A 16 22.69 17.59 5.61
N LYS A 17 23.75 16.77 5.63
CA LYS A 17 24.02 15.79 4.56
C LYS A 17 22.94 14.71 4.47
N LEU A 18 22.47 14.17 5.60
CA LEU A 18 21.35 13.23 5.64
C LEU A 18 20.08 13.86 5.09
N ALA A 19 19.74 15.08 5.52
CA ALA A 19 18.59 15.82 5.02
C ALA A 19 18.69 16.08 3.51
N ALA A 20 19.87 16.45 3.00
CA ALA A 20 20.10 16.62 1.57
C ALA A 20 19.92 15.30 0.81
N LEU A 21 20.48 14.20 1.33
CA LEU A 21 20.37 12.88 0.70
C LEU A 21 18.91 12.38 0.68
N THR A 22 18.17 12.54 1.77
CA THR A 22 16.73 12.25 1.83
C THR A 22 15.94 13.18 0.89
N GLY A 23 16.29 14.46 0.83
CA GLY A 23 15.68 15.41 -0.09
C GLY A 23 15.86 15.02 -1.56
N ILE A 24 17.07 14.56 -1.93
CA ILE A 24 17.35 14.00 -3.25
C ILE A 24 16.48 12.76 -3.51
N ALA A 25 16.38 11.84 -2.54
CA ALA A 25 15.54 10.66 -2.68
C ALA A 25 14.08 11.01 -2.94
N VAL A 26 13.52 11.96 -2.17
CA VAL A 26 12.16 12.45 -2.35
C VAL A 26 12.00 13.13 -3.72
N PHE A 27 12.96 13.95 -4.15
CA PHE A 27 12.93 14.57 -5.47
C PHE A 27 12.94 13.55 -6.60
N LEU A 28 13.77 12.51 -6.50
CA LEU A 28 13.80 11.40 -7.46
C LEU A 28 12.49 10.62 -7.44
N TRP A 29 11.90 10.34 -6.28
CA TRP A 29 10.58 9.72 -6.22
C TRP A 29 9.49 10.60 -6.83
N MET A 30 9.53 11.91 -6.64
CA MET A 30 8.57 12.84 -7.25
C MET A 30 8.74 12.95 -8.78
N THR A 31 9.90 12.62 -9.32
CA THR A 31 10.22 12.73 -10.76
C THR A 31 10.31 11.37 -11.46
N ASP A 32 9.75 10.33 -10.83
CA ASP A 32 9.79 8.95 -11.33
C ASP A 32 9.20 8.79 -12.72
N PHE A 33 8.17 9.57 -13.06
CA PHE A 33 7.57 9.63 -14.39
C PHE A 33 8.52 10.11 -15.50
N ILE A 34 9.60 10.84 -15.16
CA ILE A 34 10.58 11.34 -16.12
C ILE A 34 11.63 10.27 -16.43
N HIS A 35 12.23 9.68 -15.39
CA HIS A 35 13.36 8.77 -15.53
C HIS A 35 12.97 7.28 -15.49
N GLN A 36 11.72 6.97 -15.15
CA GLN A 36 11.13 5.61 -15.11
C GLN A 36 11.92 4.60 -14.27
N LEU A 37 12.64 5.09 -13.25
CA LEU A 37 13.36 4.22 -12.33
C LEU A 37 12.38 3.83 -11.23
N SER A 38 12.26 2.53 -10.96
CA SER A 38 11.38 2.05 -9.90
C SER A 38 11.75 2.69 -8.55
N PRO A 39 10.78 3.07 -7.70
CA PRO A 39 11.05 3.68 -6.40
C PRO A 39 11.98 2.84 -5.49
N SER A 40 11.93 1.51 -5.62
CA SER A 40 12.82 0.58 -4.92
C SER A 40 14.29 0.74 -5.31
N MET A 41 14.57 0.90 -6.61
CA MET A 41 15.93 1.15 -7.12
C MET A 41 16.48 2.49 -6.64
N ILE A 42 15.64 3.53 -6.59
CA ILE A 42 16.03 4.83 -6.00
C ILE A 42 16.40 4.65 -4.53
N GLY A 43 15.51 4.02 -3.74
CA GLY A 43 15.74 3.78 -2.32
C GLY A 43 17.02 2.99 -2.04
N LEU A 44 17.26 1.93 -2.81
CA LEU A 44 18.49 1.12 -2.72
C LEU A 44 19.72 1.95 -3.07
N SER A 45 19.68 2.71 -4.16
CA SER A 45 20.81 3.52 -4.62
C SER A 45 21.18 4.59 -3.59
N VAL A 46 20.18 5.31 -3.07
CA VAL A 46 20.37 6.32 -2.02
C VAL A 46 20.92 5.68 -0.74
N GLY A 47 20.39 4.53 -0.33
CA GLY A 47 20.88 3.79 0.84
C GLY A 47 22.33 3.34 0.69
N LEU A 48 22.72 2.84 -0.49
CA LEU A 48 24.11 2.49 -0.80
C LEU A 48 25.02 3.72 -0.84
N CYS A 49 24.55 4.84 -1.40
CA CYS A 49 25.28 6.11 -1.36
C CYS A 49 25.56 6.57 0.07
N ALA A 50 24.64 6.35 1.02
CA ALA A 50 24.84 6.71 2.42
C ALA A 50 26.00 5.94 3.10
N LEU A 51 26.34 4.76 2.59
CA LEU A 51 27.44 3.91 3.07
C LEU A 51 28.79 4.22 2.42
N VAL A 52 28.82 5.07 1.39
CA VAL A 52 30.08 5.43 0.71
C VAL A 52 31.00 6.13 1.72
N PRO A 53 32.26 5.66 1.87
CA PRO A 53 33.17 6.16 2.91
C PRO A 53 33.51 7.65 2.80
N GLY A 54 33.27 8.28 1.65
CA GLY A 54 33.37 9.73 1.45
C GLY A 54 32.25 10.54 2.09
N LEU A 55 31.06 9.95 2.29
CA LEU A 55 29.90 10.60 2.87
C LEU A 55 29.79 10.38 4.39
N ARG A 56 30.25 9.23 4.89
CA ARG A 56 30.26 8.84 6.32
C ARG A 56 28.90 9.08 7.02
N LEU A 57 27.81 8.70 6.36
CA LEU A 57 26.45 8.91 6.89
C LEU A 57 25.90 7.66 7.58
N LEU A 58 26.27 6.48 7.09
CA LEU A 58 25.98 5.19 7.71
C LEU A 58 27.25 4.36 7.78
N ASP A 59 27.36 3.56 8.84
CA ASP A 59 28.42 2.57 9.00
C ASP A 59 27.95 1.20 8.48
N PRO A 60 28.85 0.30 8.04
CA PRO A 60 28.47 -1.06 7.63
C PRO A 60 27.74 -1.84 8.72
N ASP A 61 27.99 -1.54 9.99
CA ASP A 61 27.27 -2.14 11.13
C ASP A 61 25.80 -1.72 11.19
N ASP A 62 25.41 -0.59 10.60
CA ASP A 62 24.00 -0.18 10.53
C ASP A 62 23.19 -1.09 9.61
N LEU A 63 23.81 -1.70 8.58
CA LEU A 63 23.16 -2.71 7.74
C LEU A 63 22.73 -3.94 8.52
N ARG A 64 23.42 -4.26 9.63
CA ARG A 64 23.07 -5.41 10.49
C ARG A 64 21.78 -5.18 11.27
N LYS A 65 21.32 -3.93 11.39
CA LYS A 65 20.06 -3.57 12.05
C LYS A 65 18.84 -3.74 11.13
N ILE A 66 19.06 -4.04 9.85
CA ILE A 66 17.97 -4.30 8.91
C ILE A 66 17.26 -5.59 9.31
N ASN A 67 15.93 -5.52 9.35
CA ASN A 67 15.11 -6.70 9.61
C ASN A 67 14.99 -7.56 8.34
N PHE A 68 15.96 -8.46 8.11
CA PHE A 68 15.92 -9.37 6.97
C PHE A 68 14.74 -10.34 7.01
N SER A 69 14.24 -10.69 8.20
CA SER A 69 13.04 -11.52 8.34
C SER A 69 11.80 -10.83 7.75
N ALA A 70 11.64 -9.53 7.99
CA ALA A 70 10.57 -8.73 7.40
C ALA A 70 10.68 -8.66 5.86
N ILE A 71 11.89 -8.57 5.32
CA ILE A 71 12.14 -8.59 3.87
C ILE A 71 11.72 -9.94 3.28
N TRP A 72 12.18 -11.05 3.85
CA TRP A 72 11.83 -12.39 3.40
C TRP A 72 10.34 -12.68 3.52
N PHE A 73 9.72 -12.24 4.61
CA PHE A 73 8.28 -12.36 4.81
C PHE A 73 7.50 -11.60 3.74
N THR A 74 7.89 -10.35 3.45
CA THR A 74 7.29 -9.55 2.38
C THR A 74 7.45 -10.23 1.02
N ALA A 75 8.65 -10.73 0.70
CA ALA A 75 8.90 -11.43 -0.55
C ALA A 75 8.05 -12.71 -0.70
N ALA A 76 7.89 -13.48 0.36
CA ALA A 76 7.05 -14.68 0.38
C ALA A 76 5.57 -14.33 0.20
N ALA A 77 5.07 -13.32 0.92
CA ALA A 77 3.70 -12.85 0.81
C ALA A 77 3.39 -12.37 -0.62
N LEU A 78 4.28 -11.57 -1.22
CA LEU A 78 4.12 -11.11 -2.60
C LEU A 78 4.17 -12.27 -3.62
N SER A 79 5.01 -13.28 -3.37
CA SER A 79 5.09 -14.47 -4.22
C SER A 79 3.80 -15.30 -4.19
N MET A 80 3.08 -15.30 -3.07
CA MET A 80 1.79 -15.97 -2.92
C MET A 80 0.76 -15.48 -3.95
N SER A 81 0.69 -14.17 -4.18
CA SER A 81 -0.19 -13.59 -5.22
C SER A 81 0.11 -14.17 -6.60
N ARG A 82 1.39 -14.37 -6.93
CA ARG A 82 1.80 -14.98 -8.21
C ARG A 82 1.41 -16.45 -8.29
N VAL A 83 1.59 -17.20 -7.21
CA VAL A 83 1.15 -18.61 -7.14
C VAL A 83 -0.36 -18.71 -7.36
N LEU A 84 -1.17 -17.84 -6.74
CA LEU A 84 -2.62 -17.80 -6.96
C LEU A 84 -2.98 -17.57 -8.44
N THR A 85 -2.25 -16.69 -9.13
CA THR A 85 -2.45 -16.44 -10.55
C THR A 85 -2.07 -17.66 -11.41
N GLU A 86 -0.88 -18.22 -11.22
CA GLU A 86 -0.36 -19.36 -12.02
C GLU A 86 -1.19 -20.63 -11.80
N THR A 87 -1.70 -20.84 -10.58
CA THR A 87 -2.54 -22.00 -10.23
C THR A 87 -4.01 -21.82 -10.64
N LYS A 88 -4.39 -20.67 -11.21
CA LYS A 88 -5.79 -20.27 -11.44
C LYS A 88 -6.65 -20.22 -10.17
N GLY A 89 -6.05 -20.24 -8.98
CA GLY A 89 -6.77 -20.01 -7.74
C GLY A 89 -7.41 -18.62 -7.68
N LEU A 90 -6.78 -17.65 -8.34
CA LEU A 90 -7.31 -16.30 -8.51
C LEU A 90 -8.61 -16.27 -9.34
N ASP A 91 -8.75 -17.13 -10.34
CA ASP A 91 -9.96 -17.22 -11.16
C ASP A 91 -11.14 -17.72 -10.32
N ILE A 92 -10.88 -18.69 -9.43
CA ILE A 92 -11.89 -19.22 -8.49
C ILE A 92 -12.31 -18.12 -7.50
N LEU A 93 -11.34 -17.43 -6.90
CA LEU A 93 -11.60 -16.36 -5.95
C LEU A 93 -12.42 -15.24 -6.61
N THR A 94 -12.00 -14.80 -7.80
CA THR A 94 -12.69 -13.75 -8.56
C THR A 94 -14.07 -14.21 -9.00
N GLY A 95 -14.23 -15.46 -9.44
CA GLY A 95 -15.53 -16.04 -9.81
C GLY A 95 -16.52 -16.07 -8.64
N ALA A 96 -16.08 -16.53 -7.46
CA ALA A 96 -16.88 -16.56 -6.24
C ALA A 96 -17.28 -15.13 -5.80
N MET A 97 -16.31 -14.21 -5.82
CA MET A 97 -16.50 -12.80 -5.53
C MET A 97 -17.54 -12.17 -6.45
N MET A 98 -17.43 -12.40 -7.76
CA MET A 98 -18.38 -11.87 -8.74
C MET A 98 -19.77 -12.48 -8.53
N SER A 99 -19.89 -13.79 -8.33
CA SER A 99 -21.19 -14.48 -8.23
C SER A 99 -22.11 -13.91 -7.16
N TRP A 100 -21.59 -13.53 -5.99
CA TRP A 100 -22.45 -12.99 -4.92
C TRP A 100 -22.66 -11.48 -5.09
N MET A 101 -21.60 -10.73 -5.44
CA MET A 101 -21.61 -9.28 -5.55
C MET A 101 -22.67 -8.79 -6.54
N GLN A 102 -22.86 -9.53 -7.64
CA GLN A 102 -23.84 -9.21 -8.68
C GLN A 102 -25.28 -9.12 -8.17
N THR A 103 -25.64 -9.90 -7.14
CA THR A 103 -27.01 -9.93 -6.60
C THR A 103 -27.33 -8.70 -5.75
N PHE A 104 -26.33 -8.01 -5.21
CA PHE A 104 -26.51 -6.94 -4.23
C PHE A 104 -26.28 -5.52 -4.80
N ILE A 105 -25.82 -5.42 -6.04
CA ILE A 105 -25.63 -4.14 -6.75
C ILE A 105 -26.96 -3.72 -7.37
N THR A 106 -27.63 -2.77 -6.72
CA THR A 106 -29.01 -2.37 -7.06
C THR A 106 -29.17 -0.85 -7.04
N ASN A 107 -28.97 -0.23 -5.89
CA ASN A 107 -29.01 1.22 -5.69
C ASN A 107 -27.62 1.74 -5.23
N PRO A 108 -27.34 3.04 -5.32
CA PRO A 108 -26.01 3.59 -5.01
C PRO A 108 -25.48 3.19 -3.62
N LEU A 109 -26.33 3.15 -2.59
CA LEU A 109 -25.94 2.73 -1.24
C LEU A 109 -25.57 1.24 -1.20
N ALA A 110 -26.47 0.37 -1.68
CA ALA A 110 -26.25 -1.07 -1.69
C ALA A 110 -25.02 -1.44 -2.53
N SER A 111 -24.86 -0.80 -3.69
CA SER A 111 -23.69 -0.97 -4.56
C SER A 111 -22.40 -0.54 -3.87
N THR A 112 -22.42 0.59 -3.14
CA THR A 112 -21.25 1.07 -2.39
C THR A 112 -20.82 0.09 -1.30
N ILE A 113 -21.76 -0.38 -0.47
CA ILE A 113 -21.47 -1.37 0.59
C ILE A 113 -20.94 -2.64 -0.03
N THR A 114 -21.61 -3.14 -1.06
CA THR A 114 -21.26 -4.41 -1.70
C THR A 114 -19.87 -4.32 -2.31
N LEU A 115 -19.60 -3.31 -3.15
CA LEU A 115 -18.28 -3.14 -3.79
C LEU A 115 -17.18 -2.98 -2.74
N TYR A 116 -17.39 -2.11 -1.73
CA TYR A 116 -16.38 -1.83 -0.72
C TYR A 116 -16.01 -3.06 0.11
N TRP A 117 -17.00 -3.74 0.69
CA TRP A 117 -16.74 -4.89 1.55
C TRP A 117 -16.29 -6.12 0.76
N THR A 118 -16.77 -6.29 -0.48
CA THR A 118 -16.25 -7.33 -1.38
C THR A 118 -14.77 -7.12 -1.66
N ALA A 119 -14.38 -5.89 -2.04
CA ALA A 119 -13.00 -5.53 -2.32
C ALA A 119 -12.11 -5.67 -1.08
N PHE A 120 -12.58 -5.23 0.09
CA PHE A 120 -11.86 -5.42 1.36
C PHE A 120 -11.61 -6.90 1.67
N VAL A 121 -12.63 -7.76 1.56
CA VAL A 121 -12.48 -9.20 1.79
C VAL A 121 -11.56 -9.83 0.75
N TYR A 122 -11.68 -9.43 -0.51
CA TYR A 122 -10.80 -9.89 -1.59
C TYR A 122 -9.33 -9.53 -1.31
N HIS A 123 -9.07 -8.34 -0.77
CA HIS A 123 -7.72 -7.90 -0.39
C HIS A 123 -7.09 -8.80 0.69
N LEU A 124 -7.87 -9.45 1.55
CA LEU A 124 -7.31 -10.37 2.56
C LEU A 124 -6.54 -11.52 1.91
N PHE A 125 -6.85 -11.91 0.68
CA PHE A 125 -6.15 -13.01 0.01
C PHE A 125 -4.87 -12.57 -0.70
N LEU A 126 -4.57 -11.27 -0.74
CA LEU A 126 -3.45 -10.71 -1.47
C LEU A 126 -2.54 -9.90 -0.55
N ALA A 127 -1.24 -9.93 -0.85
CA ALA A 127 -0.23 -9.35 0.02
C ALA A 127 0.00 -7.86 -0.15
N ASN A 128 -0.58 -7.22 -1.17
CA ASN A 128 -0.56 -5.77 -1.28
C ASN A 128 -1.71 -5.24 -2.15
N GLU A 129 -1.97 -3.95 -1.98
CA GLU A 129 -2.99 -3.19 -2.70
C GLU A 129 -2.74 -3.17 -4.21
N THR A 130 -1.47 -3.11 -4.65
CA THR A 130 -1.14 -3.05 -6.08
C THR A 130 -1.47 -4.35 -6.80
N ALA A 131 -1.18 -5.51 -6.20
CA ALA A 131 -1.53 -6.83 -6.73
C ALA A 131 -3.05 -7.00 -6.74
N MET A 132 -3.73 -6.56 -5.68
CA MET A 132 -5.19 -6.55 -5.63
C MET A 132 -5.79 -5.76 -6.78
N LEU A 133 -5.40 -4.50 -6.96
CA LEU A 133 -5.98 -3.64 -7.98
C LEU A 133 -5.61 -4.09 -9.39
N SER A 134 -4.34 -4.43 -9.64
CA SER A 134 -3.90 -4.88 -10.98
C SER A 134 -4.59 -6.16 -11.45
N THR A 135 -4.97 -7.04 -10.53
CA THR A 135 -5.61 -8.32 -10.87
C THR A 135 -7.14 -8.24 -10.91
N SER A 136 -7.77 -7.51 -9.98
CA SER A 136 -9.22 -7.53 -9.82
C SER A 136 -9.94 -6.39 -10.52
N LEU A 137 -9.35 -5.18 -10.54
CA LEU A 137 -10.02 -3.99 -11.04
C LEU A 137 -10.44 -4.12 -12.53
N PRO A 138 -9.61 -4.65 -13.46
CA PRO A 138 -10.04 -4.83 -14.84
C PRO A 138 -11.26 -5.76 -14.98
N VAL A 139 -11.34 -6.81 -14.16
CA VAL A 139 -12.45 -7.77 -14.19
C VAL A 139 -13.74 -7.12 -13.70
N VAL A 140 -13.65 -6.40 -12.58
CA VAL A 140 -14.76 -5.66 -11.98
C VAL A 140 -15.29 -4.61 -12.95
N LEU A 141 -14.41 -3.76 -13.50
CA LEU A 141 -14.81 -2.72 -14.44
C LEU A 141 -15.44 -3.30 -15.71
N LYS A 142 -14.81 -4.31 -16.33
CA LYS A 142 -15.34 -4.95 -17.53
C LYS A 142 -16.75 -5.50 -17.31
N TYR A 143 -17.00 -6.09 -16.14
CA TYR A 143 -18.31 -6.64 -15.81
C TYR A 143 -19.37 -5.53 -15.69
N PHE A 144 -19.12 -4.51 -14.87
CA PHE A 144 -20.11 -3.47 -14.58
C PHE A 144 -20.35 -2.54 -15.77
N MET A 145 -19.32 -2.26 -16.57
CA MET A 145 -19.48 -1.58 -17.86
C MET A 145 -20.41 -2.35 -18.80
N GLY A 146 -20.31 -3.69 -18.81
CA GLY A 146 -21.22 -4.55 -19.57
C GLY A 146 -22.68 -4.49 -19.12
N GLN A 147 -22.94 -4.02 -17.89
CA GLN A 147 -24.27 -3.79 -17.34
C GLN A 147 -24.74 -2.34 -17.43
N GLY A 148 -23.95 -1.46 -18.03
CA GLY A 148 -24.29 -0.04 -18.21
C GLY A 148 -23.97 0.85 -17.00
N PHE A 149 -23.22 0.36 -16.00
CA PHE A 149 -22.69 1.22 -14.93
C PHE A 149 -21.53 2.09 -15.44
N ASP A 150 -21.41 3.29 -14.89
CA ASP A 150 -20.24 4.13 -15.10
C ASP A 150 -19.00 3.46 -14.45
N PRO A 151 -17.90 3.23 -15.21
CA PRO A 151 -16.68 2.65 -14.65
C PRO A 151 -16.01 3.52 -13.58
N LEU A 152 -16.21 4.84 -13.60
CA LEU A 152 -15.54 5.76 -12.69
C LEU A 152 -15.91 5.52 -11.21
N PRO A 153 -17.20 5.58 -10.79
CA PRO A 153 -17.56 5.36 -9.40
C PRO A 153 -17.22 3.95 -8.93
N VAL A 154 -17.42 2.94 -9.79
CA VAL A 154 -17.08 1.54 -9.49
C VAL A 154 -15.58 1.41 -9.20
N GLY A 155 -14.74 1.97 -10.08
CA GLY A 155 -13.30 1.91 -9.92
C GLY A 155 -12.80 2.70 -8.72
N MET A 156 -13.40 3.85 -8.44
CA MET A 156 -13.07 4.65 -7.26
C MET A 156 -13.38 3.89 -5.96
N ILE A 157 -14.60 3.36 -5.80
CA ILE A 157 -14.98 2.59 -4.60
C ILE A 157 -14.05 1.39 -4.42
N TRP A 158 -13.78 0.66 -5.50
CA TRP A 158 -12.87 -0.50 -5.47
C TRP A 158 -11.44 -0.12 -5.06
N THR A 159 -10.95 1.03 -5.53
CA THR A 159 -9.62 1.55 -5.22
C THR A 159 -9.51 1.98 -3.76
N PHE A 160 -10.50 2.70 -3.23
CA PHE A 160 -10.52 3.07 -1.81
C PHE A 160 -10.56 1.83 -0.92
N ALA A 161 -11.37 0.82 -1.26
CA ALA A 161 -11.46 -0.41 -0.48
C ALA A 161 -10.13 -1.18 -0.35
N ALA A 162 -9.19 -1.04 -1.29
CA ALA A 162 -7.83 -1.58 -1.19
C ALA A 162 -7.00 -0.92 -0.07
N GLY A 163 -7.40 0.27 0.40
CA GLY A 163 -6.80 0.97 1.53
C GLY A 163 -7.07 0.29 2.88
N GLY A 164 -8.20 -0.41 3.01
CA GLY A 164 -8.59 -1.15 4.21
C GLY A 164 -7.61 -2.30 4.49
N LYS A 165 -6.93 -2.23 5.63
CA LYS A 165 -5.88 -3.18 6.04
C LYS A 165 -6.02 -3.51 7.52
N ILE A 166 -6.14 -4.81 7.82
CA ILE A 166 -6.27 -5.32 9.21
C ILE A 166 -5.11 -6.24 9.60
N PHE A 167 -4.31 -6.68 8.63
CA PHE A 167 -3.14 -7.53 8.85
C PHE A 167 -1.85 -6.87 8.35
N ALA A 168 -0.73 -7.17 9.02
CA ALA A 168 0.57 -6.60 8.69
C ALA A 168 1.00 -6.93 7.25
N TYR A 169 0.75 -8.15 6.79
CA TYR A 169 1.25 -8.62 5.50
C TYR A 169 0.66 -7.90 4.29
N GLN A 170 -0.47 -7.20 4.46
CA GLN A 170 -1.17 -6.50 3.38
C GLN A 170 -0.42 -5.23 2.92
N SER A 171 0.66 -4.82 3.59
CA SER A 171 1.42 -3.64 3.18
C SER A 171 2.84 -3.65 3.75
N ALA A 172 3.84 -3.43 2.90
CA ALA A 172 5.24 -3.42 3.32
C ALA A 172 5.54 -2.43 4.47
N PRO A 173 5.03 -1.18 4.48
CA PRO A 173 5.19 -0.27 5.61
C PRO A 173 4.64 -0.83 6.94
N LEU A 174 3.53 -1.58 6.91
CA LEU A 174 2.96 -2.19 8.11
C LEU A 174 3.85 -3.32 8.62
N ILE A 175 4.41 -4.16 7.73
CA ILE A 175 5.38 -5.19 8.11
C ILE A 175 6.60 -4.55 8.79
N VAL A 176 7.13 -3.47 8.20
CA VAL A 176 8.28 -2.76 8.77
C VAL A 176 7.95 -2.23 10.17
N GLY A 177 6.84 -1.51 10.33
CA GLY A 177 6.40 -0.98 11.63
C GLY A 177 6.19 -2.08 12.69
N TYR A 178 5.53 -3.17 12.31
CA TYR A 178 5.31 -4.34 13.16
C TYR A 178 6.65 -4.99 13.56
N SER A 179 7.59 -5.11 12.62
CA SER A 179 8.87 -5.78 12.83
C SER A 179 9.81 -5.04 13.79
N PHE A 180 9.62 -3.73 13.94
CA PHE A 180 10.32 -2.90 14.93
C PHE A 180 9.58 -2.81 16.28
N GLY A 181 8.42 -3.47 16.41
CA GLY A 181 7.65 -3.49 17.66
C GLY A 181 6.93 -2.19 17.97
N TYR A 182 6.66 -1.33 16.96
CA TYR A 182 5.92 -0.08 17.18
C TYR A 182 4.44 -0.30 17.54
N PHE A 183 3.88 -1.45 17.16
CA PHE A 183 2.51 -1.84 17.47
C PHE A 183 2.37 -3.37 17.46
N GLU A 184 1.35 -3.87 18.13
CA GLU A 184 1.03 -5.29 18.19
C GLU A 184 -0.02 -5.70 17.13
N ALA A 185 -0.18 -7.00 16.91
CA ALA A 185 -1.18 -7.52 15.97
C ALA A 185 -2.62 -7.14 16.38
N LYS A 186 -2.88 -7.02 17.69
CA LYS A 186 -4.17 -6.54 18.22
C LYS A 186 -4.46 -5.09 17.84
N ASP A 187 -3.43 -4.25 17.73
CA ASP A 187 -3.57 -2.85 17.33
C ASP A 187 -3.92 -2.76 15.84
N LEU A 188 -3.29 -3.59 15.00
CA LEU A 188 -3.64 -3.71 13.58
C LEU A 188 -5.09 -4.15 13.38
N LEU A 189 -5.53 -5.19 14.08
CA LEU A 189 -6.91 -5.66 13.99
C LEU A 189 -7.89 -4.58 14.44
N LYS A 190 -7.63 -3.92 15.58
CA LYS A 190 -8.53 -2.93 16.15
C LYS A 190 -8.55 -1.64 15.32
N VAL A 191 -7.38 -1.01 15.13
CA VAL A 191 -7.27 0.27 14.43
C VAL A 191 -7.54 0.09 12.94
N GLY A 192 -7.00 -0.95 12.32
CA GLY A 192 -7.26 -1.26 10.92
C GLY A 192 -8.74 -1.46 10.65
N PHE A 193 -9.43 -2.24 11.49
CA PHE A 193 -10.87 -2.45 11.31
C PHE A 193 -11.67 -1.17 11.53
N ILE A 194 -11.33 -0.37 12.54
CA ILE A 194 -11.96 0.95 12.76
C ILE A 194 -11.78 1.84 11.53
N LEU A 195 -10.57 1.91 10.97
CA LEU A 195 -10.30 2.73 9.78
C LEU A 195 -11.05 2.21 8.55
N THR A 196 -11.12 0.90 8.35
CA THR A 196 -11.93 0.28 7.28
C THR A 196 -13.42 0.63 7.43
N VAL A 197 -13.97 0.56 8.64
CA VAL A 197 -15.37 0.94 8.88
C VAL A 197 -15.59 2.44 8.65
N VAL A 198 -14.69 3.29 9.14
CA VAL A 198 -14.77 4.75 8.94
C VAL A 198 -14.70 5.11 7.46
N GLU A 199 -13.77 4.50 6.70
CA GLU A 199 -13.68 4.69 5.25
C GLU A 199 -14.95 4.22 4.54
N SER A 200 -15.50 3.06 4.91
CA SER A 200 -16.79 2.58 4.39
C SER A 200 -17.92 3.58 4.62
N ILE A 201 -18.02 4.14 5.83
CA ILE A 201 -19.03 5.16 6.18
C ILE A 201 -18.82 6.43 5.37
N ILE A 202 -17.58 6.89 5.20
CA ILE A 202 -17.27 8.07 4.39
C ILE A 202 -17.73 7.85 2.95
N LEU A 203 -17.41 6.70 2.33
CA LEU A 203 -17.88 6.40 0.97
C LEU A 203 -19.40 6.28 0.90
N LEU A 204 -20.04 5.67 1.91
CA LEU A 204 -21.50 5.59 1.99
C LEU A 204 -22.19 6.95 2.00
N LEU A 205 -21.51 7.99 2.50
CA LEU A 205 -22.01 9.36 2.44
C LEU A 205 -21.60 10.05 1.13
N LEU A 206 -20.37 9.85 0.66
CA LEU A 206 -19.89 10.54 -0.53
C LEU A 206 -20.58 10.06 -1.82
N VAL A 207 -20.73 8.74 -2.01
CA VAL A 207 -21.26 8.16 -3.25
C VAL A 207 -22.69 8.62 -3.56
N PRO A 208 -23.68 8.56 -2.65
CA PRO A 208 -25.04 8.99 -2.96
C PRO A 208 -25.25 10.50 -2.85
N PHE A 209 -24.50 11.22 -2.01
CA PHE A 209 -24.80 12.63 -1.69
C PHE A 209 -23.83 13.63 -2.33
N TYR A 210 -22.54 13.33 -2.41
CA TYR A 210 -21.53 14.28 -2.90
C TYR A 210 -21.16 14.03 -4.36
N TRP A 211 -20.96 12.77 -4.75
CA TRP A 211 -20.54 12.39 -6.11
C TRP A 211 -21.51 12.89 -7.20
N PRO A 212 -22.85 12.82 -7.03
CA PRO A 212 -23.77 13.37 -8.01
C PRO A 212 -23.66 14.89 -8.14
N LEU A 213 -23.29 15.61 -7.07
CA LEU A 213 -23.11 17.07 -7.10
C LEU A 213 -21.90 17.49 -7.95
N VAL A 214 -20.89 16.62 -8.05
CA VAL A 214 -19.68 16.85 -8.87
C VAL A 214 -19.76 16.14 -10.24
N GLY A 215 -20.91 15.53 -10.57
CA GLY A 215 -21.17 14.91 -11.86
C GLY A 215 -20.68 13.46 -12.01
N ILE A 216 -20.39 12.78 -10.89
CA ILE A 216 -20.08 11.34 -10.86
C ILE A 216 -21.37 10.61 -10.49
N VAL A 217 -21.89 9.76 -11.39
CA VAL A 217 -23.20 9.10 -11.25
C VAL A 217 -23.06 7.58 -11.30
#